data_AF-A0A524QFD9-F1
#
_entry.id   AF-A0A524QFD9-F1
#
_cell.length_a   1.000
_cell.length_b   1.000
_cell.length_c   1.000
_cell.angle_alpha   90.00
_cell.angle_beta   90.00
_cell.angle_gamma   90.00
#
_symmetry.space_group_name_H-M   'P 1'
#
loop_
_entity.id
_entity.type
_entity.pdbx_description
1 polymer ?
#
loop_
_entity_poly.entity_id
_entity_poly.type
_entity_poly.pdbx_seq_one_letter_code
_entity_poly.pdbx_strand_id
1 'polypeptide(L)'
;MVESVNYAPWFFIAGVVGLGAVATDSGLGSSVGQLMLAELDLSSGGIWRNYAVITAMSVVVGLITTIGALPAVMTPLAQSIAEATGWNVNSVLMAQVPAYLFYLLPYQVPPVILTISMAGLAMSPVVRFLALHFVLGMVIIVPLHFHWAAFLGYLP
;
A
#
# COMPACT_ATOMS: atom_id res chain seq x y z
N MET A 1 12.59 -13.04 -37.41
CA MET A 1 13.04 -11.98 -36.49
C MET A 1 12.56 -12.39 -35.11
N VAL A 2 13.45 -12.89 -34.25
CA VAL A 2 13.08 -13.15 -32.85
C VAL A 2 13.05 -11.78 -32.19
N GLU A 3 11.86 -11.35 -31.80
CA GLU A 3 11.64 -10.11 -31.06
C GLU A 3 12.55 -10.14 -29.83
N SER A 4 13.48 -9.19 -29.71
CA SER A 4 14.41 -9.13 -28.59
C SER A 4 13.60 -8.88 -27.32
N VAL A 5 13.47 -9.91 -26.48
CA VAL A 5 12.77 -9.80 -25.20
C VAL A 5 13.42 -8.68 -24.39
N ASN A 6 12.65 -7.65 -24.06
CA ASN A 6 13.11 -6.58 -23.19
C ASN A 6 13.15 -7.13 -21.75
N TYR A 7 14.36 -7.42 -21.26
CA TYR A 7 14.57 -7.92 -19.89
C TYR A 7 14.51 -6.82 -18.82
N ALA A 8 14.48 -5.54 -19.21
CA ALA A 8 14.48 -4.43 -18.25
C ALA A 8 13.29 -4.48 -17.25
N PRO A 9 12.03 -4.75 -17.68
CA PRO A 9 10.90 -4.90 -16.74
C PRO A 9 11.08 -6.08 -15.78
N TRP A 10 11.73 -7.16 -16.21
CA TRP A 10 11.95 -8.35 -15.38
C TRP A 10 12.92 -8.06 -14.24
N PHE A 11 14.09 -7.48 -14.56
CA PHE A 11 15.06 -7.06 -13.55
C PHE A 11 14.50 -5.98 -12.64
N PHE A 12 13.68 -5.07 -13.20
CA PHE A 12 13.01 -4.04 -12.43
C PHE A 12 12.07 -4.65 -11.38
N ILE A 13 11.18 -5.58 -11.78
CA ILE A 13 10.24 -6.25 -10.87
C ILE A 13 11.00 -7.05 -9.81
N ALA A 14 12.01 -7.83 -10.22
CA ALA A 14 12.83 -8.61 -9.31
C ALA A 14 13.53 -7.72 -8.26
N GLY A 15 14.04 -6.56 -8.68
CA GLY A 15 14.66 -5.59 -7.77
C GLY A 15 13.70 -5.00 -6.75
N VAL A 16 12.47 -4.63 -7.16
CA VAL A 16 11.46 -4.08 -6.24
C VAL A 16 10.97 -5.13 -5.25
N VAL A 17 10.72 -6.37 -5.71
CA VAL A 17 10.34 -7.48 -4.82
C VAL A 17 11.48 -7.82 -3.86
N GLY A 18 12.73 -7.85 -4.35
CA GLY A 18 13.93 -8.08 -3.54
C GLY A 18 14.14 -6.99 -2.48
N LEU A 19 13.92 -5.72 -2.80
CA LEU A 19 13.95 -4.62 -1.84
C LEU A 19 12.90 -4.79 -0.73
N GLY A 20 11.70 -5.27 -1.08
CA GLY A 20 10.68 -5.65 -0.10
C GLY A 20 11.18 -6.73 0.87
N ALA A 21 11.79 -7.80 0.34
CA ALA A 21 12.36 -8.86 1.16
C ALA A 21 13.49 -8.38 2.08
N VAL A 22 14.38 -7.51 1.59
CA VAL A 22 15.45 -6.91 2.40
C VAL A 22 14.86 -5.99 3.49
N ALA A 23 13.81 -5.23 3.20
CA ALA A 23 13.12 -4.40 4.20
C ALA A 23 12.46 -5.25 5.31
N THR A 24 11.99 -6.45 4.96
CA THR A 24 11.49 -7.44 5.93
C THR A 24 12.63 -8.02 6.77
N ASP A 25 13.69 -8.50 6.13
CA ASP A 25 14.83 -9.17 6.78
C ASP A 25 15.64 -8.22 7.68
N SER A 26 15.81 -6.97 7.26
CA SER A 26 16.46 -5.92 8.05
C SER A 26 15.67 -5.47 9.28
N GLY A 27 14.41 -5.92 9.44
CA GLY A 27 13.54 -5.50 10.54
C GLY A 27 13.05 -4.05 10.41
N LEU A 28 13.26 -3.38 9.26
CA LEU A 28 12.77 -2.03 9.02
C LEU A 28 11.24 -1.97 9.08
N GLY A 29 10.56 -2.94 8.48
CA GLY A 29 9.10 -3.05 8.55
C GLY A 29 8.62 -3.16 10.00
N SER A 30 9.22 -4.07 10.78
CA SER A 30 8.94 -4.25 12.21
C SER A 30 9.15 -2.97 13.00
N SER A 31 10.28 -2.27 12.78
CA SER A 31 10.64 -1.05 13.50
C SER A 31 9.68 0.11 13.18
N VAL A 32 9.34 0.30 11.90
CA VAL A 32 8.37 1.33 11.46
C VAL A 32 6.97 1.01 11.99
N GLY A 33 6.56 -0.27 11.89
CA GLY A 33 5.29 -0.73 12.43
C GLY A 33 5.19 -0.48 13.94
N GLN A 34 6.20 -0.85 14.72
CA GLN A 34 6.23 -0.61 16.16
C GLN A 34 6.23 0.87 16.52
N LEU A 35 6.97 1.72 15.79
CA LEU A 35 6.95 3.17 15.98
C LEU A 35 5.56 3.76 15.75
N MET A 36 4.86 3.31 14.70
CA MET A 36 3.51 3.76 14.42
C MET A 36 2.51 3.22 15.45
N LEU A 37 2.65 1.96 15.87
CA LEU A 37 1.82 1.34 16.91
C LEU A 37 1.99 2.00 18.29
N ALA A 38 3.19 2.47 18.62
CA ALA A 38 3.47 3.13 19.90
C ALA A 38 2.84 4.54 19.99
N GLU A 39 2.77 5.26 18.87
CA GLU A 39 2.21 6.61 18.82
C GLU A 39 0.69 6.62 18.58
N LEU A 40 0.17 5.58 17.92
CA LEU A 40 -1.25 5.47 17.59
C LEU A 40 -1.94 4.53 18.57
N ASP A 41 -2.70 5.09 19.51
CA ASP A 41 -3.60 4.29 20.35
C ASP A 41 -4.72 3.69 19.50
N LEU A 42 -4.47 2.48 19.02
CA LEU A 42 -5.39 1.65 18.25
C LEU A 42 -6.38 0.88 19.14
N SER A 43 -6.14 0.84 20.45
CA SER A 43 -6.96 0.07 21.40
C SER A 43 -8.25 0.78 21.79
N SER A 44 -8.24 2.12 21.81
CA SER A 44 -9.41 2.94 22.19
C SER A 44 -10.20 3.50 21.00
N GLY A 45 -9.77 3.22 19.77
CA GLY A 45 -10.40 3.73 18.56
C GLY A 45 -11.68 2.99 18.18
N GLY A 46 -12.70 3.71 17.69
CA GLY A 46 -13.83 3.08 17.01
C GLY A 46 -13.39 2.34 15.74
N ILE A 47 -14.22 1.39 15.28
CA ILE A 47 -13.90 0.49 14.15
C ILE A 47 -13.46 1.27 12.89
N TRP A 48 -14.16 2.36 12.55
CA TRP A 48 -13.80 3.25 11.45
C TRP A 48 -12.44 3.93 11.62
N ARG A 49 -12.12 4.40 12.84
CA ARG A 49 -10.84 5.08 13.11
C ARG A 49 -9.68 4.10 12.92
N ASN A 50 -9.79 2.91 13.49
CA ASN A 50 -8.75 1.88 13.36
C ASN A 50 -8.58 1.46 11.90
N TYR A 51 -9.68 1.28 11.17
CA TYR A 51 -9.66 1.01 9.74
C TYR A 51 -8.89 2.10 8.98
N ALA A 52 -9.26 3.36 9.17
CA ALA A 52 -8.66 4.50 8.48
C ALA A 52 -7.17 4.65 8.82
N VAL A 53 -6.77 4.41 10.07
CA VAL A 53 -5.38 4.43 10.50
C VAL A 53 -4.58 3.32 9.81
N ILE A 54 -5.08 2.08 9.80
CA ILE A 54 -4.40 0.96 9.13
C ILE A 54 -4.24 1.24 7.63
N THR A 55 -5.28 1.73 6.97
CA THR A 55 -5.21 2.12 5.55
C THR A 55 -4.18 3.23 5.33
N ALA A 56 -4.16 4.27 6.19
CA ALA A 56 -3.20 5.37 6.09
C ALA A 56 -1.76 4.91 6.30
N MET A 57 -1.51 4.00 7.25
CA MET A 57 -0.20 3.37 7.46
C MET A 57 0.26 2.68 6.18
N SER A 58 -0.60 1.85 5.57
CA SER A 58 -0.28 1.17 4.32
C SER A 58 0.05 2.16 3.20
N VAL A 59 -0.71 3.25 3.07
CA VAL A 59 -0.44 4.30 2.07
C VAL A 59 0.93 4.93 2.30
N VAL A 60 1.28 5.29 3.53
CA VAL A 60 2.60 5.87 3.87
C VAL A 60 3.72 4.89 3.55
N VAL A 61 3.57 3.62 3.90
CA VAL A 61 4.55 2.58 3.56
C VAL A 61 4.69 2.43 2.04
N GLY A 62 3.58 2.48 1.30
CA GLY A 62 3.59 2.48 -0.16
C GLY A 62 4.28 3.70 -0.77
N LEU A 63 4.22 4.86 -0.10
CA LEU A 63 4.91 6.11 -0.48
C LEU A 63 6.39 6.13 -0.11
N ILE A 64 6.85 5.26 0.77
CA ILE A 64 8.29 5.12 1.10
C ILE A 64 8.91 4.02 0.23
N THR A 65 8.14 2.97 -0.05
CA THR A 65 8.57 1.82 -0.82
C THR A 65 8.02 1.91 -2.25
N THR A 66 7.09 1.04 -2.63
CA THR A 66 6.30 1.03 -3.87
C THR A 66 5.05 0.20 -3.63
N ILE A 67 4.07 0.20 -4.54
CA ILE A 67 2.90 -0.69 -4.39
C ILE A 67 3.31 -2.16 -4.45
N GLY A 68 4.30 -2.50 -5.28
CA GLY A 68 4.80 -3.88 -5.39
C GLY A 68 5.49 -4.37 -4.12
N ALA A 69 6.14 -3.47 -3.38
CA ALA A 69 6.85 -3.80 -2.14
C ALA A 69 5.95 -3.68 -0.88
N LEU A 70 4.82 -2.98 -0.96
CA LEU A 70 3.90 -2.76 0.17
C LEU A 70 3.49 -4.07 0.88
N PRO A 71 3.09 -5.16 0.20
CA PRO A 71 2.71 -6.40 0.88
C PRO A 71 3.86 -7.03 1.65
N ALA A 72 5.11 -6.90 1.18
CA ALA A 72 6.28 -7.47 1.84
C ALA A 72 6.54 -6.81 3.21
N VAL A 73 6.11 -5.56 3.39
CA VAL A 73 6.25 -4.82 4.64
C VAL A 73 4.99 -4.95 5.50
N MET A 74 3.80 -4.72 4.93
CA MET A 74 2.55 -4.63 5.70
C MET A 74 1.96 -6.00 6.08
N THR A 75 2.20 -7.05 5.29
CA THR A 75 1.69 -8.40 5.60
C THR A 75 2.33 -8.98 6.86
N PRO A 76 3.67 -8.94 7.04
CA PRO A 76 4.30 -9.38 8.29
C PRO A 76 3.82 -8.60 9.52
N LEU A 77 3.48 -7.32 9.35
CA LEU A 77 2.97 -6.47 10.43
C LEU A 77 1.51 -6.74 10.81
N ALA A 78 0.76 -7.47 9.99
CA ALA A 78 -0.68 -7.65 10.19
C ALA A 78 -0.99 -8.33 11.53
N GLN A 79 -0.16 -9.27 11.97
CA GLN A 79 -0.31 -9.94 13.27
C GLN A 79 -0.15 -8.96 14.44
N SER A 80 0.90 -8.14 14.44
CA SER A 80 1.12 -7.16 15.52
C SER A 80 0.04 -6.07 15.55
N ILE A 81 -0.47 -5.65 14.39
CA ILE A 81 -1.59 -4.71 14.30
C ILE A 81 -2.88 -5.36 14.83
N ALA A 82 -3.12 -6.64 14.52
CA ALA A 82 -4.27 -7.38 15.03
C ALA A 82 -4.24 -7.47 16.57
N GLU A 83 -3.09 -7.76 17.16
CA GLU A 83 -2.88 -7.76 18.62
C GLU A 83 -3.12 -6.38 19.24
N ALA A 84 -2.66 -5.31 18.60
CA ALA A 84 -2.84 -3.94 19.09
C ALA A 84 -4.29 -3.42 18.98
N THR A 85 -5.05 -3.89 18.00
CA THR A 85 -6.44 -3.47 17.72
C THR A 85 -7.49 -4.40 18.32
N GLY A 86 -7.11 -5.62 18.70
CA GLY A 86 -8.04 -6.70 19.05
C GLY A 86 -8.79 -7.29 17.84
N TRP A 87 -8.40 -6.96 16.62
CA TRP A 87 -9.03 -7.46 15.40
C TRP A 87 -8.49 -8.84 15.00
N ASN A 88 -9.20 -9.53 14.11
CA ASN A 88 -8.62 -10.67 13.41
C ASN A 88 -7.59 -10.18 12.37
N VAL A 89 -6.52 -10.94 12.15
CA VAL A 89 -5.54 -10.70 11.09
C VAL A 89 -6.20 -10.50 9.73
N ASN A 90 -7.25 -11.27 9.40
CA ASN A 90 -7.99 -11.11 8.15
C ASN A 90 -8.63 -9.72 8.02
N SER A 91 -9.14 -9.17 9.12
CA SER A 91 -9.73 -7.81 9.17
C SER A 91 -8.67 -6.75 8.91
N VAL A 92 -7.48 -6.93 9.52
CA VAL A 92 -6.34 -6.05 9.33
C VAL A 92 -5.87 -6.10 7.88
N LEU A 93 -5.68 -7.29 7.32
CA LEU A 93 -5.31 -7.46 5.91
C LEU A 93 -6.34 -6.82 4.98
N MET A 94 -7.65 -6.96 5.27
CA MET A 94 -8.69 -6.26 4.51
C MET A 94 -8.57 -4.74 4.58
N ALA A 95 -8.25 -4.17 5.75
CA ALA A 95 -8.05 -2.72 5.90
C ALA A 95 -6.81 -2.20 5.15
N GLN A 96 -5.86 -3.07 4.79
CA GLN A 96 -4.70 -2.70 3.98
C GLN A 96 -5.03 -2.64 2.48
N VAL A 97 -6.06 -3.35 2.01
CA VAL A 97 -6.40 -3.51 0.58
C VAL A 97 -6.52 -2.18 -0.19
N PRO A 98 -7.20 -1.14 0.34
CA PRO A 98 -7.37 0.09 -0.42
C PRO A 98 -6.05 0.76 -0.80
N ALA A 99 -4.99 0.60 0.00
CA ALA A 99 -3.69 1.21 -0.28
C ALA A 99 -3.01 0.67 -1.55
N TYR A 100 -3.43 -0.50 -2.07
CA TYR A 100 -2.94 -1.04 -3.35
C TYR A 100 -3.60 -0.40 -4.56
N LEU A 101 -4.76 0.23 -4.40
CA LEU A 101 -5.64 0.64 -5.49
C LEU A 101 -5.38 2.07 -5.96
N PHE A 102 -4.82 2.93 -5.10
CA PHE A 102 -4.59 4.34 -5.40
C PHE A 102 -3.20 4.75 -4.96
N TYR A 103 -2.46 5.35 -5.89
CA TYR A 103 -1.09 5.79 -5.70
C TYR A 103 -0.93 7.23 -6.18
N LEU A 104 -0.08 7.95 -5.46
CA LEU A 104 0.08 9.39 -5.60
C LEU A 104 1.14 9.72 -6.65
N LEU A 105 2.19 8.91 -6.75
CA LEU A 105 3.38 9.22 -7.54
C LEU A 105 3.72 8.11 -8.54
N PRO A 106 4.18 8.46 -9.77
CA PRO A 106 4.46 7.48 -10.81
C PRO A 106 5.48 6.41 -10.43
N TYR A 107 6.46 6.74 -9.59
CA TYR A 107 7.51 5.79 -9.20
C TYR A 107 6.99 4.60 -8.39
N GLN A 108 5.83 4.75 -7.73
CA GLN A 108 5.22 3.67 -6.96
C GLN A 108 4.76 2.51 -7.84
N VAL A 109 4.53 2.77 -9.14
CA VAL A 109 4.09 1.79 -10.14
C VAL A 109 5.02 1.86 -11.35
N PRO A 110 6.04 1.01 -11.41
CA PRO A 110 7.03 1.03 -12.47
C PRO A 110 6.48 0.91 -13.90
N PRO A 111 5.43 0.09 -14.15
CA PRO A 111 4.75 0.09 -15.44
C PRO A 111 4.27 1.47 -15.88
N VAL A 112 3.86 2.33 -14.94
CA VAL A 112 3.42 3.71 -15.26
C VAL A 112 4.59 4.54 -15.76
N ILE A 113 5.77 4.47 -15.13
CA ILE A 113 6.97 5.17 -15.65
C ILE A 113 7.30 4.70 -17.07
N LEU A 114 7.25 3.38 -17.31
CA LEU A 114 7.51 2.81 -18.62
C LEU A 114 6.49 3.34 -19.66
N THR A 115 5.20 3.40 -19.30
CA THR A 115 4.18 3.99 -20.18
C THR A 115 4.43 5.47 -20.45
N ILE A 116 4.80 6.26 -19.43
CA ILE A 116 5.13 7.68 -19.59
C ILE A 116 6.28 7.86 -20.60
N SER A 117 7.33 7.05 -20.49
CA SER A 117 8.49 7.15 -21.40
C SER A 117 8.15 6.71 -22.82
N MET A 118 7.42 5.60 -22.98
CA MET A 118 7.02 5.08 -24.29
C MET A 118 6.02 5.99 -25.00
N ALA A 119 5.10 6.62 -24.26
CA ALA A 119 4.08 7.52 -24.82
C ALA A 119 4.55 8.98 -24.94
N GLY A 120 5.77 9.30 -24.50
CA GLY A 120 6.32 10.67 -24.56
C GLY A 120 5.51 11.67 -23.72
N LEU A 121 4.89 11.23 -22.62
CA LEU A 121 4.03 12.07 -21.80
C LEU A 121 4.84 13.03 -20.92
N ALA A 122 4.34 14.26 -20.79
CA ALA A 122 4.86 15.18 -19.78
C ALA A 122 4.52 14.66 -18.36
N MET A 123 5.47 14.76 -17.44
CA MET A 123 5.31 14.26 -16.06
C MET A 123 4.22 15.01 -15.28
N SER A 124 4.08 16.32 -15.49
CA SER A 124 3.17 17.18 -14.71
C SER A 124 1.69 16.80 -14.84
N PRO A 125 1.11 16.63 -16.05
CA PRO A 125 -0.26 16.14 -16.21
C PRO A 125 -0.51 14.78 -15.56
N VAL A 126 0.48 13.88 -15.63
CA VAL A 126 0.37 12.53 -15.06
C VAL A 126 0.34 12.59 -13.53
N VAL A 127 1.25 13.34 -12.91
CA VAL A 127 1.24 13.54 -11.45
C VAL A 127 -0.07 14.18 -10.99
N ARG A 128 -0.60 15.17 -11.73
CA ARG A 128 -1.89 15.80 -11.40
C ARG A 128 -3.05 14.80 -11.48
N PHE A 129 -3.05 13.95 -12.51
CA PHE A 129 -4.04 12.88 -12.66
C PHE A 129 -3.94 11.87 -11.50
N LEU A 130 -2.74 11.41 -11.17
CA LEU A 130 -2.52 10.47 -10.07
C LEU A 130 -2.91 11.07 -8.72
N ALA A 131 -2.61 12.35 -8.48
CA ALA A 131 -3.06 13.04 -7.28
C ALA A 131 -4.59 13.12 -7.18
N LEU A 132 -5.28 13.41 -8.29
CA LEU A 132 -6.74 13.37 -8.31
C LEU A 132 -7.28 11.96 -8.06
N HIS A 133 -6.72 10.95 -8.74
CA HIS A 133 -7.07 9.53 -8.54
C HIS A 133 -6.89 9.11 -7.08
N PHE A 134 -5.78 9.50 -6.46
CA PHE A 134 -5.48 9.23 -5.06
C PHE A 134 -6.48 9.90 -4.11
N VAL A 135 -6.81 11.18 -4.32
CA VAL A 135 -7.80 11.89 -3.49
C VAL A 135 -9.18 11.25 -3.63
N LEU A 136 -9.61 10.93 -4.85
CA LEU A 136 -10.88 10.23 -5.08
C LEU A 136 -10.89 8.85 -4.44
N GLY A 137 -9.78 8.11 -4.50
CA GLY A 137 -9.60 6.85 -3.80
C GLY A 137 -9.80 6.98 -2.30
N MET A 138 -9.14 7.95 -1.68
CA MET A 138 -9.23 8.19 -0.23
C MET A 138 -10.61 8.66 0.23
N VAL A 139 -11.27 9.53 -0.54
CA VAL A 139 -12.55 10.13 -0.13
C VAL A 139 -13.76 9.26 -0.49
N ILE A 140 -13.68 8.48 -1.58
CA ILE A 140 -14.81 7.70 -2.09
C ILE A 140 -14.59 6.21 -1.86
N ILE A 141 -13.45 5.69 -2.33
CA ILE A 141 -13.25 4.23 -2.34
C ILE A 141 -12.92 3.69 -0.95
N VAL A 142 -12.14 4.39 -0.12
CA VAL A 142 -11.83 3.93 1.24
C VAL A 142 -13.09 3.79 2.10
N PRO A 143 -14.01 4.78 2.19
CA PRO A 143 -15.28 4.61 2.87
C PRO A 143 -16.15 3.51 2.26
N LEU A 144 -16.21 3.41 0.93
CA LEU A 144 -17.00 2.37 0.28
C LEU A 144 -16.47 0.97 0.61
N HIS A 145 -15.14 0.79 0.60
CA HIS A 145 -14.49 -0.46 0.94
C HIS A 145 -14.71 -0.84 2.40
N PHE A 146 -14.71 0.14 3.32
CA PHE A 146 -15.07 -0.10 4.72
C PHE A 146 -16.48 -0.68 4.86
N HIS A 147 -17.47 -0.05 4.22
CA HIS A 147 -18.85 -0.53 4.28
C HIS A 147 -19.00 -1.90 3.65
N TRP A 148 -18.27 -2.16 2.56
CA TRP A 148 -18.24 -3.47 1.93
C TRP A 148 -17.60 -4.54 2.83
N ALA A 149 -16.47 -4.24 3.48
CA ALA A 149 -15.82 -5.16 4.41
C ALA A 149 -16.67 -5.43 5.66
N ALA A 150 -17.37 -4.41 6.17
CA ALA A 150 -18.34 -4.56 7.25
C ALA A 150 -19.53 -5.44 6.83
N PHE A 151 -20.08 -5.23 5.63
CA PHE A 151 -21.18 -6.04 5.09
C PHE A 151 -20.79 -7.51 4.93
N LEU A 152 -19.54 -7.79 4.57
CA LEU A 152 -19.01 -9.15 4.47
C LEU A 152 -18.66 -9.78 5.82
N GLY A 153 -18.78 -9.05 6.93
CA GLY A 153 -18.46 -9.54 8.27
C GLY A 153 -16.96 -9.66 8.55
N TYR A 154 -16.10 -8.96 7.79
CA TYR A 154 -14.66 -8.93 8.07
C TYR A 154 -14.30 -7.96 9.20
N LEU A 155 -15.11 -6.93 9.45
CA LEU A 155 -14.87 -5.98 10.53
C LEU A 155 -15.66 -6.38 11.78
N PRO A 156 -15.08 -6.24 12.99
CA PRO A 156 -15.75 -6.57 14.25
C PRO A 156 -16.90 -5.62 14.58
#